data_AF-A0A959EJP1-F1
#
_entry.id   AF-A0A959EJP1-F1
#
_cell.length_a   1.000
_cell.length_b   1.000
_cell.length_c   1.000
_cell.angle_alpha   90.00
_cell.angle_beta   90.00
_cell.angle_gamma   90.00
#
_symmetry.space_group_name_H-M   'P 1'
#
loop_
_entity.id
_entity.type
_entity.pdbx_description
1 polymer ?
#
loop_
_entity_poly.entity_id
_entity_poly.type
_entity_poly.pdbx_seq_one_letter_code
_entity_poly.pdbx_strand_id
1 'polypeptide(L)'
;TNHHCIRGALPRIQQEGENLQQDGFYAKEQSSERPFPGMYVDQLMEIKDVTAAVHGAMAAGQTDDERVKLRDQKIEELTKGCQDGFTCRVITLYDGGKYVLHTYKRYNDVRLVMAPDVQITATGWDWDNFTYPRYELDFAFLRAYDETGQPVKSPHFFQWSQKGAEDGEAVFVIGRPGNTDRLLSYSQLEYHRDVRNPGILNLFNELYQAYYQYFRAHPEREAELLSQLLSVANTRKVFAGFHLALNDPYLMAKKKDFEEKLQQRVASDEALKKEYGGLWEKADKAVDSLKLYGNEFRANFILGFGRPAHLKLAQDLVDYAEQMQLPEAQREEAFQDDKLEQTKAALLSEIP
;
A
#
# COMPACT_ATOMS: atom_id res chain seq x y z
N THR A 1 -8.12 10.03 -11.08
CA THR A 1 -7.92 9.00 -10.01
C THR A 1 -9.22 8.86 -9.24
N ASN A 2 -9.30 7.99 -8.23
CA ASN A 2 -10.47 7.96 -7.34
C ASN A 2 -10.39 9.10 -6.30
N HIS A 3 -11.53 9.58 -5.83
CA HIS A 3 -11.59 10.59 -4.78
C HIS A 3 -10.97 10.07 -3.47
N HIS A 4 -11.24 8.81 -3.11
CA HIS A 4 -10.67 8.22 -1.89
C HIS A 4 -9.12 8.18 -1.90
N CYS A 5 -8.47 8.22 -3.07
CA CYS A 5 -7.01 8.29 -3.17
C CYS A 5 -6.43 9.63 -2.67
N ILE A 6 -7.21 10.71 -2.70
CA ILE A 6 -6.77 12.05 -2.31
C ILE A 6 -7.54 12.60 -1.09
N ARG A 7 -8.67 11.98 -0.72
CA ARG A 7 -9.61 12.46 0.29
C ARG A 7 -8.93 12.84 1.60
N GLY A 8 -8.07 11.96 2.12
CA GLY A 8 -7.35 12.19 3.38
C GLY A 8 -6.32 13.34 3.34
N ALA A 9 -5.97 13.82 2.14
CA ALA A 9 -4.99 14.87 1.95
C ALA A 9 -5.63 16.21 1.55
N LEU A 10 -6.93 16.25 1.21
CA LEU A 10 -7.67 17.48 0.89
C LEU A 10 -7.57 18.57 1.97
N PRO A 11 -7.59 18.27 3.27
CA PRO A 11 -7.43 19.30 4.30
C PRO A 11 -6.12 20.10 4.20
N ARG A 12 -5.07 19.53 3.60
CA ARG A 12 -3.75 20.19 3.45
C ARG A 12 -3.76 21.35 2.44
N ILE A 13 -4.81 21.44 1.62
CA ILE A 13 -4.94 22.44 0.54
C ILE A 13 -6.22 23.27 0.67
N GLN A 14 -6.91 23.14 1.81
CA GLN A 14 -8.05 23.98 2.17
C GLN A 14 -7.58 25.40 2.51
N GLN A 15 -8.34 26.40 2.08
CA GLN A 15 -8.16 27.78 2.52
C GLN A 15 -9.06 28.06 3.73
N GLU A 16 -8.84 29.19 4.40
CA GLU A 16 -9.63 29.59 5.56
C GLU A 16 -11.13 29.66 5.20
N GLY A 17 -11.97 29.00 6.00
CA GLY A 17 -13.42 28.95 5.81
C GLY A 17 -13.93 27.88 4.84
N GLU A 18 -13.06 27.06 4.24
CA GLU A 18 -13.46 26.02 3.30
C GLU A 18 -13.46 24.61 3.89
N ASN A 19 -14.36 23.77 3.36
CA ASN A 19 -14.36 22.33 3.61
C ASN A 19 -14.45 21.55 2.30
N LEU A 20 -13.29 21.24 1.70
CA LEU A 20 -13.25 20.58 0.38
C LEU A 20 -13.85 19.17 0.38
N GLN A 21 -13.89 18.49 1.52
CA GLN A 21 -14.54 17.17 1.62
C GLN A 21 -16.07 17.30 1.62
N GLN A 22 -16.61 18.38 2.18
CA GLN A 22 -18.05 18.63 2.26
C GLN A 22 -18.58 19.31 1.00
N ASP A 23 -17.86 20.30 0.47
CA ASP A 23 -18.35 21.17 -0.61
C ASP A 23 -17.81 20.76 -1.98
N GLY A 24 -16.82 19.86 -2.00
CA GLY A 24 -16.04 19.56 -3.20
C GLY A 24 -15.14 20.72 -3.62
N PHE A 25 -14.54 20.57 -4.80
CA PHE A 25 -13.65 21.55 -5.41
C PHE A 25 -13.78 21.49 -6.94
N TYR A 26 -13.77 22.65 -7.59
CA TYR A 26 -13.64 22.75 -9.04
C TYR A 26 -12.90 24.03 -9.45
N ALA A 27 -11.76 23.87 -10.09
CA ALA A 27 -11.01 24.97 -10.70
C ALA A 27 -11.62 25.33 -12.05
N LYS A 28 -12.32 26.47 -12.14
CA LYS A 28 -12.90 26.98 -13.39
C LYS A 28 -11.85 27.31 -14.44
N GLU A 29 -10.68 27.77 -13.98
CA GLU A 29 -9.55 28.14 -14.82
C GLU A 29 -8.29 27.47 -14.29
N GLN A 30 -7.33 27.23 -15.17
CA GLN A 30 -6.06 26.57 -14.83
C GLN A 30 -5.29 27.30 -13.72
N SER A 31 -5.39 28.64 -13.67
CA SER A 31 -4.80 29.49 -12.64
C SER A 31 -5.39 29.27 -11.24
N SER A 32 -6.59 28.70 -11.16
CA SER A 32 -7.30 28.42 -9.90
C SER A 32 -7.02 27.01 -9.36
N GLU A 33 -6.25 26.19 -10.08
CA GLU A 33 -5.85 24.86 -9.62
C GLU A 33 -4.96 24.95 -8.38
N ARG A 34 -5.22 24.09 -7.38
CA ARG A 34 -4.51 24.17 -6.08
C ARG A 34 -3.32 23.24 -6.04
N PRO A 35 -2.10 23.74 -5.79
CA PRO A 35 -0.94 22.88 -5.53
C PRO A 35 -1.24 21.89 -4.40
N PHE A 36 -0.76 20.66 -4.55
CA PHE A 36 -0.95 19.59 -3.60
C PHE A 36 0.40 19.22 -2.97
N PRO A 37 0.82 19.86 -1.87
CA PRO A 37 2.16 19.69 -1.31
C PRO A 37 2.47 18.23 -0.97
N GLY A 38 3.63 17.76 -1.42
CA GLY A 38 4.10 16.39 -1.19
C GLY A 38 3.42 15.33 -2.07
N MET A 39 2.47 15.71 -2.92
CA MET A 39 1.88 14.80 -3.90
C MET A 39 2.71 14.81 -5.19
N TYR A 40 2.91 13.64 -5.78
CA TYR A 40 3.65 13.49 -7.03
C TYR A 40 2.97 12.48 -7.96
N VAL A 41 3.31 12.54 -9.24
CA VAL A 41 2.94 11.54 -10.25
C VAL A 41 4.21 10.96 -10.85
N ASP A 42 4.33 9.63 -10.80
CA ASP A 42 5.41 8.88 -11.44
C ASP A 42 4.97 8.32 -12.79
N GLN A 43 5.51 8.87 -13.88
CA GLN A 43 5.36 8.32 -15.21
C GLN A 43 6.42 7.24 -15.44
N LEU A 44 5.99 6.02 -15.76
CA LEU A 44 6.90 4.92 -16.07
C LEU A 44 7.57 5.17 -17.43
N MET A 45 8.90 5.11 -17.45
CA MET A 45 9.73 5.38 -18.61
C MET A 45 10.40 4.12 -19.15
N GLU A 46 10.91 3.27 -18.25
CA GLU A 46 11.62 2.05 -18.61
C GLU A 46 11.36 0.95 -17.59
N ILE A 47 11.35 -0.30 -18.09
CA ILE A 47 11.37 -1.52 -17.30
C ILE A 47 12.58 -2.33 -17.74
N LYS A 48 13.50 -2.63 -16.82
CA LYS A 48 14.72 -3.42 -17.10
C LYS A 48 14.82 -4.62 -16.18
N ASP A 49 15.03 -5.81 -16.74
CA ASP A 49 15.30 -7.01 -15.95
C ASP A 49 16.70 -6.92 -15.33
N VAL A 50 16.78 -7.04 -14.01
CA VAL A 50 18.01 -6.99 -13.23
C VAL A 50 18.21 -8.26 -12.38
N THR A 51 17.45 -9.32 -12.67
CA THR A 51 17.45 -10.57 -11.90
C THR A 51 18.84 -11.17 -11.78
N ALA A 52 19.56 -11.28 -12.89
CA ALA A 52 20.92 -11.85 -12.90
C ALA A 52 21.90 -11.04 -12.04
N ALA A 53 21.78 -9.71 -11.99
CA ALA A 53 22.64 -8.86 -11.17
C ALA A 53 22.37 -9.07 -9.67
N VAL A 54 21.10 -9.15 -9.28
CA VAL A 54 20.69 -9.37 -7.89
C VAL A 54 21.04 -10.78 -7.43
N HIS A 55 20.67 -11.82 -8.19
CA HIS A 55 21.03 -13.21 -7.87
C HIS A 55 22.55 -13.43 -7.86
N GLY A 56 23.29 -12.79 -8.76
CA GLY A 56 24.76 -12.82 -8.77
C GLY A 56 25.37 -12.23 -7.49
N ALA A 57 24.81 -11.14 -6.96
CA ALA A 57 25.25 -10.57 -5.69
C ALA A 57 24.94 -11.50 -4.51
N MET A 58 23.72 -12.08 -4.48
CA MET A 58 23.32 -13.04 -3.45
C MET A 58 24.24 -14.26 -3.41
N ALA A 59 24.72 -14.76 -4.56
CA ALA A 59 25.55 -15.95 -4.64
C ALA A 59 26.88 -15.87 -3.87
N ALA A 60 27.34 -14.65 -3.51
CA ALA A 60 28.54 -14.47 -2.69
C ALA A 60 28.32 -14.73 -1.19
N GLY A 61 27.06 -14.70 -0.71
CA GLY A 61 26.70 -14.91 0.69
C GLY A 61 26.76 -16.38 1.11
N GLN A 62 27.36 -16.65 2.26
CA GLN A 62 27.53 -18.00 2.81
C GLN A 62 26.34 -18.42 3.68
N THR A 63 25.67 -17.45 4.31
CA THR A 63 24.44 -17.64 5.09
C THR A 63 23.24 -16.99 4.43
N ASP A 64 22.02 -17.36 4.84
CA ASP A 64 20.81 -16.74 4.30
C ASP A 64 20.71 -15.25 4.68
N ASP A 65 21.14 -14.87 5.89
CA ASP A 65 21.20 -13.47 6.32
C ASP A 65 22.20 -12.65 5.47
N GLU A 66 23.37 -13.21 5.17
CA GLU A 66 24.34 -12.57 4.28
C GLU A 66 23.79 -12.41 2.86
N ARG A 67 23.09 -13.42 2.34
CA ARG A 67 22.44 -13.35 1.01
C ARG A 67 21.38 -12.26 0.97
N VAL A 68 20.55 -12.15 2.01
CA VAL A 68 19.55 -11.09 2.16
C VAL A 68 20.21 -9.72 2.20
N LYS A 69 21.27 -9.56 3.00
CA LYS A 69 22.03 -8.31 3.06
C LYS A 69 22.63 -7.92 1.71
N LEU A 70 23.25 -8.86 0.99
CA LEU A 70 23.84 -8.62 -0.33
C LEU A 70 22.78 -8.30 -1.39
N ARG A 71 21.61 -8.95 -1.32
CA ARG A 71 20.44 -8.60 -2.15
C ARG A 71 20.05 -7.15 -1.92
N ASP A 72 19.86 -6.76 -0.67
CA ASP A 72 19.37 -5.42 -0.31
C ASP A 72 20.38 -4.34 -0.70
N GLN A 73 21.67 -4.57 -0.46
CA GLN A 73 22.76 -3.70 -0.93
C GLN A 73 22.76 -3.55 -2.46
N LYS A 74 22.59 -4.65 -3.21
CA LYS A 74 22.55 -4.58 -4.68
C LYS A 74 21.30 -3.84 -5.16
N ILE A 75 20.15 -4.03 -4.52
CA ILE A 75 18.92 -3.30 -4.82
C ILE A 75 19.11 -1.80 -4.58
N GLU A 76 19.73 -1.43 -3.47
CA GLU A 76 20.04 -0.05 -3.11
C GLU A 76 20.99 0.59 -4.13
N GLU A 77 22.07 -0.11 -4.50
CA GLU A 77 23.02 0.31 -5.53
C GLU A 77 22.32 0.57 -6.88
N LEU A 78 21.49 -0.38 -7.34
CA LEU A 78 20.74 -0.24 -8.60
C LEU A 78 19.73 0.91 -8.55
N THR A 79 19.13 1.15 -7.37
CA THR A 79 18.18 2.23 -7.16
C THR A 79 18.87 3.60 -7.15
N LYS A 80 20.05 3.70 -6.52
CA LYS A 80 20.88 4.92 -6.47
C LYS A 80 21.56 5.23 -7.81
N GLY A 81 21.83 4.22 -8.63
CA GLY A 81 22.41 4.38 -9.98
C GLY A 81 21.44 4.95 -11.02
N CYS A 82 20.30 5.51 -10.61
CA CYS A 82 19.34 6.14 -11.51
C CYS A 82 19.95 7.38 -12.17
N GLN A 83 19.55 7.65 -13.42
CA GLN A 83 19.97 8.87 -14.12
C GLN A 83 19.36 10.12 -13.46
N ASP A 84 20.09 11.23 -13.50
CA ASP A 84 19.61 12.53 -13.01
C ASP A 84 18.25 12.89 -13.63
N GLY A 85 17.33 13.38 -12.79
CA GLY A 85 15.97 13.72 -13.19
C GLY A 85 15.00 12.52 -13.25
N PHE A 86 15.45 11.30 -12.98
CA PHE A 86 14.60 10.12 -12.85
C PHE A 86 14.61 9.56 -11.42
N THR A 87 13.56 8.82 -11.09
CA THR A 87 13.46 8.02 -9.87
C THR A 87 13.41 6.56 -10.27
N CYS A 88 14.30 5.74 -9.71
CA CYS A 88 14.33 4.31 -10.00
C CYS A 88 13.80 3.52 -8.81
N ARG A 89 13.26 2.33 -9.06
CA ARG A 89 12.89 1.39 -8.01
C ARG A 89 13.02 -0.04 -8.52
N VAL A 90 13.70 -0.89 -7.77
CA VAL A 90 13.67 -2.34 -8.03
C VAL A 90 12.36 -2.90 -7.48
N ILE A 91 11.60 -3.56 -8.35
CA ILE A 91 10.40 -4.31 -8.02
C ILE A 91 10.76 -5.79 -7.93
N THR A 92 10.45 -6.39 -6.78
CA THR A 92 10.62 -7.82 -6.55
C THR A 92 9.33 -8.53 -6.95
N LEU A 93 9.44 -9.54 -7.81
CA LEU A 93 8.34 -10.34 -8.32
C LEU A 93 8.58 -11.81 -7.98
N TYR A 94 7.49 -12.56 -7.77
CA TYR A 94 7.52 -13.99 -7.45
C TYR A 94 8.40 -14.31 -6.23
N ASP A 95 8.26 -13.53 -5.15
CA ASP A 95 9.01 -13.70 -3.89
C ASP A 95 10.55 -13.76 -4.07
N GLY A 96 11.07 -13.02 -5.06
CA GLY A 96 12.51 -12.99 -5.38
C GLY A 96 12.91 -13.86 -6.56
N GLY A 97 11.95 -14.52 -7.23
CA GLY A 97 12.17 -15.22 -8.49
C GLY A 97 12.52 -14.29 -9.65
N LYS A 98 12.14 -13.00 -9.58
CA LYS A 98 12.48 -11.99 -10.57
C LYS A 98 12.66 -10.61 -9.94
N TYR A 99 13.65 -9.86 -10.41
CA TYR A 99 13.88 -8.47 -10.02
C TYR A 99 13.89 -7.57 -11.25
N VAL A 100 13.13 -6.48 -11.19
CA VAL A 100 12.96 -5.57 -12.32
C VAL A 100 13.14 -4.13 -11.88
N LEU A 101 14.06 -3.41 -12.49
CA LEU A 101 14.28 -1.99 -12.27
C LEU A 101 13.27 -1.19 -13.09
N HIS A 102 12.43 -0.43 -12.41
CA HIS A 102 11.55 0.55 -13.05
C HIS A 102 12.18 1.93 -12.96
N THR A 103 12.26 2.63 -14.09
CA THR A 103 12.69 4.03 -14.17
C THR A 103 11.47 4.91 -14.37
N TYR A 104 11.32 5.94 -13.53
CA TYR A 104 10.19 6.86 -13.55
C TYR A 104 10.65 8.29 -13.76
N LYS A 105 9.89 9.05 -14.56
CA LYS A 105 9.92 10.51 -14.50
C LYS A 105 8.91 10.96 -13.45
N ARG A 106 9.39 11.64 -12.41
CA ARG A 106 8.57 12.15 -11.31
C ARG A 106 8.17 13.60 -11.53
N TYR A 107 6.88 13.87 -11.47
CA TYR A 107 6.31 15.22 -11.45
C TYR A 107 5.90 15.56 -10.02
N ASN A 108 6.58 16.53 -9.41
CA ASN A 108 6.33 16.95 -8.02
C ASN A 108 5.32 18.09 -7.90
N ASP A 109 5.04 18.82 -8.98
CA ASP A 109 3.95 19.81 -9.01
C ASP A 109 2.68 19.14 -9.54
N VAL A 110 1.86 18.67 -8.62
CA VAL A 110 0.53 18.11 -8.89
C VAL A 110 -0.50 19.02 -8.27
N ARG A 111 -1.48 19.45 -9.07
CA ARG A 111 -2.53 20.37 -8.64
C ARG A 111 -3.90 19.74 -8.71
N LEU A 112 -4.73 20.02 -7.72
CA LEU A 112 -6.13 19.63 -7.74
C LEU A 112 -6.89 20.47 -8.77
N VAL A 113 -7.63 19.78 -9.65
CA VAL A 113 -8.52 20.39 -10.64
C VAL A 113 -9.97 20.24 -10.21
N MET A 114 -10.36 19.03 -9.77
CA MET A 114 -11.72 18.76 -9.34
C MET A 114 -11.78 17.58 -8.37
N ALA A 115 -12.59 17.73 -7.33
CA ALA A 115 -13.00 16.67 -6.43
C ALA A 115 -14.49 16.89 -6.08
N PRO A 116 -15.40 15.95 -6.36
CA PRO A 116 -16.78 16.05 -5.86
C PRO A 116 -16.79 15.97 -4.33
N ASP A 117 -17.92 16.34 -3.71
CA ASP A 117 -18.08 16.15 -2.27
C ASP A 117 -18.07 14.65 -1.88
N VAL A 118 -17.82 14.40 -0.61
CA VAL A 118 -17.70 13.03 -0.09
C VAL A 118 -19.00 12.24 -0.17
N GLN A 119 -20.17 12.87 -0.13
CA GLN A 119 -21.46 12.16 -0.21
C GLN A 119 -21.72 11.61 -1.62
N ILE A 120 -21.33 12.35 -2.66
CA ILE A 120 -21.38 11.87 -4.05
C ILE A 120 -20.38 10.70 -4.26
N THR A 121 -19.17 10.84 -3.73
CA THR A 121 -18.08 9.89 -3.99
C THR A 121 -18.09 8.65 -3.10
N ALA A 122 -18.85 8.68 -2.00
CA ALA A 122 -19.01 7.58 -1.05
C ALA A 122 -20.49 7.38 -0.67
N THR A 123 -21.40 7.51 -1.64
CA THR A 123 -22.83 7.21 -1.47
C THR A 123 -23.06 5.84 -0.83
N GLY A 124 -23.89 5.78 0.21
CA GLY A 124 -24.11 4.55 0.99
C GLY A 124 -23.01 4.25 2.02
N TRP A 125 -21.96 5.05 2.06
CA TRP A 125 -20.86 5.01 3.02
C TRP A 125 -20.22 3.62 3.12
N ASP A 126 -20.08 3.12 4.35
CA ASP A 126 -19.58 1.79 4.60
C ASP A 126 -20.54 0.71 4.09
N TRP A 127 -21.86 0.91 4.10
CA TRP A 127 -22.83 -0.13 3.71
C TRP A 127 -22.63 -0.57 2.26
N ASP A 128 -22.45 0.37 1.34
CA ASP A 128 -22.24 0.11 -0.08
C ASP A 128 -20.81 -0.36 -0.39
N ASN A 129 -19.87 -0.23 0.56
CA ASN A 129 -18.50 -0.68 0.36
C ASN A 129 -18.41 -2.22 0.17
N PHE A 130 -17.66 -2.67 -0.86
CA PHE A 130 -17.59 -4.07 -1.32
C PHE A 130 -18.92 -4.72 -1.72
N THR A 131 -19.89 -3.94 -2.20
CA THR A 131 -21.20 -4.46 -2.67
C THR A 131 -21.49 -4.10 -4.12
N TYR A 132 -22.45 -4.82 -4.71
CA TYR A 132 -23.08 -4.52 -5.99
C TYR A 132 -24.59 -4.77 -5.85
N PRO A 133 -25.49 -3.91 -6.36
CA PRO A 133 -25.24 -2.70 -7.16
C PRO A 133 -24.59 -1.57 -6.36
N ARG A 134 -23.87 -0.66 -7.05
CA ARG A 134 -23.15 0.48 -6.47
C ARG A 134 -23.36 1.73 -7.32
N TYR A 135 -23.59 2.87 -6.66
CA TYR A 135 -24.03 4.12 -7.33
C TYR A 135 -23.11 5.33 -7.06
N GLU A 136 -21.94 5.10 -6.47
CA GLU A 136 -20.98 6.15 -6.14
C GLU A 136 -20.25 6.68 -7.38
N LEU A 137 -19.93 7.99 -7.39
CA LEU A 137 -19.09 8.62 -8.40
C LEU A 137 -17.70 8.93 -7.83
N ASP A 138 -16.93 7.87 -7.59
CA ASP A 138 -15.63 7.96 -6.93
C ASP A 138 -14.50 8.39 -7.91
N PHE A 139 -14.40 9.69 -8.16
CA PHE A 139 -13.36 10.26 -9.03
C PHE A 139 -12.80 11.59 -8.51
N ALA A 140 -11.57 11.90 -8.92
CA ALA A 140 -10.95 13.21 -8.78
C ALA A 140 -10.01 13.47 -9.98
N PHE A 141 -9.93 14.73 -10.38
CA PHE A 141 -9.04 15.21 -11.43
C PHE A 141 -7.91 16.03 -10.82
N LEU A 142 -6.69 15.67 -11.22
CA LEU A 142 -5.47 16.38 -10.90
C LEU A 142 -4.71 16.65 -12.18
N ARG A 143 -3.85 17.67 -12.16
CA ARG A 143 -2.97 18.01 -13.27
C ARG A 143 -1.53 18.04 -12.79
N ALA A 144 -0.65 17.36 -13.53
CA ALA A 144 0.80 17.46 -13.32
C ALA A 144 1.36 18.65 -14.11
N TYR A 145 2.35 19.31 -13.53
CA TYR A 145 3.12 20.40 -14.12
C TYR A 145 4.60 20.02 -14.18
N ASP A 146 5.29 20.51 -15.21
CA ASP A 146 6.73 20.33 -15.38
C ASP A 146 7.54 21.36 -14.57
N GLU A 147 8.87 21.23 -14.61
CA GLU A 147 9.81 22.12 -13.91
C GLU A 147 9.71 23.59 -14.38
N THR A 148 9.13 23.84 -15.56
CA THR A 148 8.92 25.19 -16.09
C THR A 148 7.58 25.81 -15.64
N GLY A 149 6.80 25.06 -14.85
CA GLY A 149 5.48 25.45 -14.38
C GLY A 149 4.40 25.34 -15.45
N GLN A 150 4.62 24.58 -16.52
CA GLN A 150 3.63 24.34 -17.58
C GLN A 150 2.93 22.99 -17.39
N PRO A 151 1.64 22.87 -17.76
CA PRO A 151 0.95 21.59 -17.79
C PRO A 151 1.71 20.53 -18.58
N VAL A 152 1.89 19.36 -17.98
CA VAL A 152 2.54 18.25 -18.67
C VAL A 152 1.70 17.81 -19.87
N LYS A 153 2.30 17.86 -21.05
CA LYS A 153 1.70 17.34 -22.28
C LYS A 153 2.25 15.94 -22.57
N SER A 154 1.44 14.92 -22.29
CA SER A 154 1.75 13.55 -22.69
C SER A 154 1.27 13.29 -24.12
N PRO A 155 2.10 12.71 -25.01
CA PRO A 155 1.64 12.27 -26.33
C PRO A 155 0.66 11.09 -26.24
N HIS A 156 0.57 10.43 -25.08
CA HIS A 156 -0.30 9.29 -24.82
C HIS A 156 -1.26 9.59 -23.65
N PHE A 157 -2.57 9.55 -23.92
CA PHE A 157 -3.61 9.72 -22.92
C PHE A 157 -4.87 8.92 -23.30
N PHE A 158 -5.70 8.59 -22.31
CA PHE A 158 -6.97 7.90 -22.54
C PHE A 158 -8.03 8.86 -23.09
N GLN A 159 -8.77 8.41 -24.09
CA GLN A 159 -9.90 9.14 -24.67
C GLN A 159 -11.21 8.61 -24.09
N TRP A 160 -12.21 9.49 -24.01
CA TRP A 160 -13.55 9.12 -23.55
C TRP A 160 -14.32 8.38 -24.65
N SER A 161 -14.86 7.21 -24.31
CA SER A 161 -15.86 6.55 -25.16
C SER A 161 -17.17 7.36 -25.14
N GLN A 162 -17.72 7.63 -26.32
CA GLN A 162 -19.02 8.31 -26.45
C GLN A 162 -20.22 7.38 -26.27
N LYS A 163 -20.00 6.05 -26.24
CA LYS A 163 -21.08 5.04 -26.21
C LYS A 163 -21.29 4.41 -24.83
N GLY A 164 -20.42 4.70 -23.87
CA GLY A 164 -20.39 3.99 -22.58
C GLY A 164 -19.84 2.58 -22.74
N ALA A 165 -20.12 1.73 -21.74
CA ALA A 165 -19.78 0.31 -21.73
C ALA A 165 -21.05 -0.54 -21.90
N GLU A 166 -20.95 -1.67 -22.61
CA GLU A 166 -22.06 -2.60 -22.86
C GLU A 166 -21.84 -3.97 -22.19
N ASP A 167 -22.91 -4.72 -21.96
CA ASP A 167 -22.81 -6.09 -21.42
C ASP A 167 -22.03 -7.00 -22.39
N GLY A 168 -21.14 -7.82 -21.85
CA GLY A 168 -20.24 -8.66 -22.63
C GLY A 168 -19.06 -7.93 -23.31
N GLU A 169 -18.92 -6.61 -23.16
CA GLU A 169 -17.78 -5.87 -23.70
C GLU A 169 -16.49 -6.18 -22.94
N ALA A 170 -15.38 -6.36 -23.68
CA ALA A 170 -14.08 -6.59 -23.07
C ALA A 170 -13.52 -5.29 -22.48
N VAL A 171 -13.28 -5.29 -21.17
CA VAL A 171 -12.67 -4.16 -20.44
C VAL A 171 -11.30 -4.55 -19.92
N PHE A 172 -10.32 -3.67 -20.14
CA PHE A 172 -8.95 -3.84 -19.65
C PHE A 172 -8.63 -2.74 -18.64
N VAL A 173 -8.03 -3.13 -17.51
CA VAL A 173 -7.60 -2.21 -16.46
C VAL A 173 -6.08 -2.24 -16.36
N ILE A 174 -5.46 -1.08 -16.41
CA ILE A 174 -4.02 -0.90 -16.18
C ILE A 174 -3.86 -0.21 -14.83
N GLY A 175 -2.98 -0.74 -13.99
CA GLY A 175 -2.75 -0.19 -12.67
C GLY A 175 -1.51 -0.77 -12.00
N ARG A 176 -1.31 -0.37 -10.74
CA ARG A 176 -0.23 -0.85 -9.88
C ARG A 176 -0.87 -1.56 -8.68
N PRO A 177 -1.30 -2.83 -8.82
CA PRO A 177 -1.83 -3.56 -7.67
C PRO A 177 -0.75 -3.63 -6.59
N GLY A 178 -1.11 -3.32 -5.35
CA GLY A 178 -0.15 -3.22 -4.24
C GLY A 178 0.52 -4.56 -3.97
N ASN A 179 -0.24 -5.54 -3.49
CA ASN A 179 0.25 -6.89 -3.19
C ASN A 179 -0.80 -7.94 -3.54
N THR A 180 -0.35 -9.16 -3.82
CA THR A 180 -1.24 -10.33 -3.91
C THR A 180 -0.56 -11.54 -3.31
N ASP A 181 -1.31 -12.30 -2.53
CA ASP A 181 -0.83 -13.49 -1.81
C ASP A 181 -1.22 -14.80 -2.52
N ARG A 182 -1.20 -14.81 -3.86
CA ARG A 182 -1.72 -15.93 -4.66
C ARG A 182 -0.92 -17.23 -4.51
N LEU A 183 0.34 -17.12 -4.10
CA LEU A 183 1.27 -18.25 -3.98
C LEU A 183 1.38 -18.82 -2.55
N LEU A 184 0.65 -18.26 -1.57
CA LEU A 184 0.68 -18.76 -0.20
C LEU A 184 0.35 -20.26 -0.14
N SER A 185 1.03 -21.00 0.71
CA SER A 185 0.74 -22.41 0.95
C SER A 185 -0.63 -22.62 1.60
N TYR A 186 -1.13 -23.86 1.56
CA TYR A 186 -2.33 -24.21 2.32
C TYR A 186 -2.16 -23.90 3.82
N SER A 187 -1.01 -24.26 4.41
CA SER A 187 -0.71 -24.00 5.83
C SER A 187 -0.64 -22.51 6.18
N GLN A 188 -0.10 -21.67 5.30
CA GLN A 188 -0.11 -20.21 5.47
C GLN A 188 -1.52 -19.65 5.46
N LEU A 189 -2.39 -20.16 4.57
CA LEU A 189 -3.80 -19.75 4.52
C LEU A 189 -4.57 -20.21 5.76
N GLU A 190 -4.26 -21.36 6.33
CA GLU A 190 -4.80 -21.77 7.64
C GLU A 190 -4.34 -20.83 8.75
N TYR A 191 -3.07 -20.43 8.80
CA TYR A 191 -2.61 -19.41 9.74
C TYR A 191 -3.34 -18.07 9.54
N HIS A 192 -3.62 -17.69 8.29
CA HIS A 192 -4.43 -16.50 8.01
C HIS A 192 -5.85 -16.65 8.55
N ARG A 193 -6.48 -17.81 8.37
CA ARG A 193 -7.84 -18.13 8.83
C ARG A 193 -7.92 -18.12 10.35
N ASP A 194 -6.99 -18.81 11.02
CA ASP A 194 -7.14 -19.22 12.41
C ASP A 194 -6.52 -18.23 13.41
N VAL A 195 -5.53 -17.44 12.96
CA VAL A 195 -4.76 -16.57 13.87
C VAL A 195 -4.73 -15.12 13.37
N ARG A 196 -4.20 -14.88 12.17
CA ARG A 196 -3.95 -13.51 11.69
C ARG A 196 -5.24 -12.71 11.48
N ASN A 197 -6.17 -13.22 10.67
CA ASN A 197 -7.36 -12.45 10.30
C ASN A 197 -8.33 -12.23 11.48
N PRO A 198 -8.58 -13.21 12.37
CA PRO A 198 -9.38 -12.99 13.57
C PRO A 198 -8.85 -11.86 14.45
N GLY A 199 -7.53 -11.81 14.68
CA GLY A 199 -6.90 -10.74 15.48
C GLY A 199 -7.07 -9.36 14.85
N ILE A 200 -6.87 -9.25 13.53
CA ILE A 200 -7.07 -8.00 12.78
C ILE A 200 -8.55 -7.58 12.82
N LEU A 201 -9.48 -8.52 12.60
CA LEU A 201 -10.91 -8.24 12.63
C LEU A 201 -11.39 -7.75 13.99
N ASN A 202 -10.93 -8.36 15.08
CA ASN A 202 -11.26 -7.92 16.42
C ASN A 202 -10.88 -6.45 16.63
N LEU A 203 -9.62 -6.10 16.32
CA LEU A 203 -9.13 -4.73 16.45
C LEU A 203 -9.92 -3.73 15.59
N PHE A 204 -10.17 -4.05 14.32
CA PHE A 204 -10.90 -3.14 13.42
C PHE A 204 -12.40 -3.05 13.71
N ASN A 205 -13.00 -4.06 14.34
CA ASN A 205 -14.37 -3.98 14.85
C ASN A 205 -14.47 -2.96 15.99
N GLU A 206 -13.56 -3.05 16.97
CA GLU A 206 -13.51 -2.11 18.11
C GLU A 206 -13.22 -0.69 17.65
N LEU A 207 -12.21 -0.50 16.78
CA LEU A 207 -11.91 0.80 16.20
C LEU A 207 -13.12 1.36 15.45
N TYR A 208 -13.80 0.57 14.61
CA TYR A 208 -14.97 1.06 13.91
C TYR A 208 -16.06 1.55 14.87
N GLN A 209 -16.34 0.82 15.96
CA GLN A 209 -17.34 1.24 16.94
C GLN A 209 -16.97 2.56 17.60
N ALA A 210 -15.71 2.72 18.01
CA ALA A 210 -15.22 3.97 18.59
C ALA A 210 -15.33 5.16 17.62
N TYR A 211 -14.86 4.98 16.38
CA TYR A 211 -14.94 6.02 15.35
C TYR A 211 -16.39 6.34 14.96
N TYR A 212 -17.27 5.33 14.90
CA TYR A 212 -18.68 5.53 14.59
C TYR A 212 -19.38 6.32 15.69
N GLN A 213 -19.16 5.97 16.97
CA GLN A 213 -19.70 6.73 18.10
C GLN A 213 -19.20 8.17 18.10
N TYR A 214 -17.90 8.38 17.85
CA TYR A 214 -17.30 9.71 17.79
C TYR A 214 -17.87 10.55 16.64
N PHE A 215 -17.99 9.95 15.44
CA PHE A 215 -18.66 10.56 14.29
C PHE A 215 -20.09 11.00 14.61
N ARG A 216 -20.89 10.12 15.23
CA ARG A 216 -22.28 10.42 15.59
C ARG A 216 -22.43 11.52 16.63
N ALA A 217 -21.43 11.69 17.50
CA ALA A 217 -21.43 12.71 18.54
C ALA A 217 -21.02 14.11 18.05
N HIS A 218 -20.41 14.22 16.87
CA HIS A 218 -19.83 15.46 16.34
C HIS A 218 -20.34 15.77 14.91
N PRO A 219 -21.65 16.04 14.74
CA PRO A 219 -22.22 16.33 13.42
C PRO A 219 -21.60 17.57 12.76
N GLU A 220 -21.02 18.49 13.51
CA GLU A 220 -20.32 19.66 13.01
C GLU A 220 -19.01 19.32 12.27
N ARG A 221 -18.51 18.08 12.41
CA ARG A 221 -17.31 17.55 11.73
C ARG A 221 -17.64 16.38 10.81
N GLU A 222 -18.86 16.34 10.27
CA GLU A 222 -19.38 15.18 9.53
C GLU A 222 -18.43 14.68 8.43
N ALA A 223 -18.02 15.54 7.50
CA ALA A 223 -17.20 15.11 6.35
C ALA A 223 -15.83 14.55 6.77
N GLU A 224 -15.17 15.22 7.72
CA GLU A 224 -13.87 14.83 8.26
C GLU A 224 -13.95 13.46 8.93
N LEU A 225 -14.90 13.32 9.87
CA LEU A 225 -15.05 12.10 10.67
C LEU A 225 -15.61 10.95 9.85
N LEU A 226 -16.45 11.21 8.84
CA LEU A 226 -16.87 10.22 7.87
C LEU A 226 -15.68 9.68 7.09
N SER A 227 -14.78 10.53 6.60
CA SER A 227 -13.57 10.08 5.90
C SER A 227 -12.67 9.17 6.77
N GLN A 228 -12.53 9.51 8.06
CA GLN A 228 -11.79 8.67 9.01
C GLN A 228 -12.49 7.33 9.26
N LEU A 229 -13.80 7.36 9.52
CA LEU A 229 -14.63 6.16 9.70
C LEU A 229 -14.54 5.23 8.49
N LEU A 230 -14.69 5.75 7.26
CA LEU A 230 -14.63 4.96 6.03
C LEU A 230 -13.28 4.27 5.84
N SER A 231 -12.19 4.90 6.30
CA SER A 231 -10.84 4.32 6.19
C SER A 231 -10.67 3.10 7.13
N VAL A 232 -11.20 3.18 8.36
CA VAL A 232 -11.26 2.04 9.29
C VAL A 232 -12.20 0.96 8.77
N ALA A 233 -13.38 1.37 8.29
CA ALA A 233 -14.43 0.47 7.81
C ALA A 233 -13.98 -0.34 6.58
N ASN A 234 -13.22 0.27 5.67
CA ASN A 234 -12.66 -0.39 4.50
C ASN A 234 -11.77 -1.57 4.90
N THR A 235 -10.81 -1.35 5.81
CA THR A 235 -9.92 -2.42 6.27
C THR A 235 -10.69 -3.52 6.96
N ARG A 236 -11.64 -3.17 7.83
CA ARG A 236 -12.53 -4.13 8.49
C ARG A 236 -13.25 -5.03 7.48
N LYS A 237 -13.88 -4.45 6.45
CA LYS A 237 -14.61 -5.21 5.42
C LYS A 237 -13.70 -6.07 4.55
N VAL A 238 -12.51 -5.60 4.18
CA VAL A 238 -11.50 -6.40 3.45
C VAL A 238 -11.19 -7.68 4.23
N PHE A 239 -10.82 -7.56 5.51
CA PHE A 239 -10.48 -8.71 6.32
C PHE A 239 -11.69 -9.59 6.64
N ALA A 240 -12.89 -9.04 6.72
CA ALA A 240 -14.11 -9.82 6.87
C ALA A 240 -14.36 -10.68 5.63
N GLY A 241 -14.23 -10.11 4.44
CA GLY A 241 -14.33 -10.83 3.18
C GLY A 241 -13.27 -11.93 3.04
N PHE A 242 -12.01 -11.64 3.37
CA PHE A 242 -10.95 -12.66 3.38
C PHE A 242 -11.24 -13.77 4.37
N HIS A 243 -11.67 -13.44 5.59
CA HIS A 243 -11.98 -14.44 6.60
C HIS A 243 -13.18 -15.32 6.19
N LEU A 244 -14.22 -14.75 5.58
CA LEU A 244 -15.33 -15.52 5.02
C LEU A 244 -14.85 -16.50 3.94
N ALA A 245 -14.02 -16.04 2.99
CA ALA A 245 -13.49 -16.89 1.93
C ALA A 245 -12.57 -18.01 2.46
N LEU A 246 -11.78 -17.73 3.50
CA LEU A 246 -10.92 -18.73 4.13
C LEU A 246 -11.69 -19.77 4.97
N ASN A 247 -12.90 -19.44 5.41
CA ASN A 247 -13.82 -20.37 6.07
C ASN A 247 -14.70 -21.14 5.07
N ASP A 248 -14.66 -20.81 3.78
CA ASP A 248 -15.36 -21.58 2.75
C ASP A 248 -14.59 -22.89 2.49
N PRO A 249 -15.20 -24.06 2.82
CA PRO A 249 -14.52 -25.35 2.69
C PRO A 249 -14.22 -25.71 1.24
N TYR A 250 -15.02 -25.25 0.27
CA TYR A 250 -14.79 -25.50 -1.15
C TYR A 250 -13.59 -24.70 -1.66
N LEU A 251 -13.47 -23.43 -1.29
CA LEU A 251 -12.31 -22.61 -1.68
C LEU A 251 -11.01 -23.16 -1.08
N MET A 252 -11.02 -23.53 0.20
CA MET A 252 -9.85 -24.13 0.85
C MET A 252 -9.50 -25.50 0.26
N ALA A 253 -10.49 -26.34 -0.05
CA ALA A 253 -10.27 -27.62 -0.71
C ALA A 253 -9.64 -27.46 -2.11
N LYS A 254 -10.08 -26.46 -2.88
CA LYS A 254 -9.49 -26.17 -4.20
C LYS A 254 -8.00 -25.82 -4.09
N LYS A 255 -7.62 -25.01 -3.09
CA LYS A 255 -6.22 -24.69 -2.84
C LYS A 255 -5.42 -25.91 -2.39
N LYS A 256 -5.99 -26.72 -1.50
CA LYS A 256 -5.35 -27.96 -1.03
C LYS A 256 -5.08 -28.91 -2.18
N ASP A 257 -6.07 -29.18 -3.03
CA ASP A 257 -5.93 -30.03 -4.23
C ASP A 257 -4.85 -29.51 -5.20
N PHE A 258 -4.82 -28.19 -5.44
CA PHE A 258 -3.76 -27.57 -6.25
C PHE A 258 -2.36 -27.84 -5.68
N GLU A 259 -2.20 -27.66 -4.37
CA GLU A 259 -0.91 -27.84 -3.70
C GLU A 259 -0.48 -29.31 -3.65
N GLU A 260 -1.40 -30.23 -3.35
CA GLU A 260 -1.13 -31.67 -3.36
C GLU A 260 -0.69 -32.16 -4.74
N LYS A 261 -1.33 -31.68 -5.82
CA LYS A 261 -0.91 -31.98 -7.21
C LYS A 261 0.49 -31.45 -7.51
N LEU A 262 0.83 -30.25 -7.03
CA LEU A 262 2.17 -29.69 -7.19
C LEU A 262 3.22 -30.50 -6.43
N GLN A 263 2.93 -30.87 -5.18
CA GLN A 263 3.80 -31.73 -4.37
C GLN A 263 4.02 -33.09 -5.03
N GLN A 264 2.96 -33.72 -5.54
CA GLN A 264 3.06 -34.99 -6.28
C GLN A 264 3.92 -34.85 -7.53
N ARG A 265 3.75 -33.76 -8.29
CA ARG A 265 4.56 -33.48 -9.48
C ARG A 265 6.04 -33.35 -9.11
N VAL A 266 6.36 -32.58 -8.07
CA VAL A 266 7.74 -32.42 -7.57
C VAL A 266 8.31 -33.75 -7.09
N ALA A 267 7.54 -34.55 -6.36
CA ALA A 267 7.99 -35.84 -5.85
C ALA A 267 8.23 -36.90 -6.94
N SER A 268 7.51 -36.79 -8.07
CA SER A 268 7.62 -37.72 -9.22
C SER A 268 8.84 -37.50 -10.10
N ASP A 269 9.55 -36.38 -9.94
CA ASP A 269 10.70 -36.00 -10.75
C ASP A 269 11.93 -35.88 -9.86
N GLU A 270 13.00 -36.64 -10.16
CA GLU A 270 14.19 -36.70 -9.29
C GLU A 270 14.90 -35.36 -9.15
N ALA A 271 14.96 -34.56 -10.22
CA ALA A 271 15.61 -33.26 -10.21
C ALA A 271 14.80 -32.26 -9.37
N LEU A 272 13.49 -32.18 -9.60
CA LEU A 272 12.61 -31.31 -8.81
C LEU A 272 12.55 -31.74 -7.35
N LYS A 273 12.48 -33.04 -7.06
CA LYS A 273 12.48 -33.56 -5.69
C LYS A 273 13.76 -33.18 -4.94
N LYS A 274 14.92 -33.29 -5.60
CA LYS A 274 16.21 -32.90 -5.03
C LYS A 274 16.26 -31.41 -4.72
N GLU A 275 15.71 -30.57 -5.59
CA GLU A 275 15.77 -29.12 -5.45
C GLU A 275 14.70 -28.55 -4.51
N TYR A 276 13.46 -29.05 -4.59
CA TYR A 276 12.27 -28.44 -4.00
C TYR A 276 11.52 -29.33 -2.99
N GLY A 277 11.85 -30.61 -2.89
CA GLY A 277 11.07 -31.57 -2.09
C GLY A 277 10.94 -31.22 -0.61
N GLY A 278 11.90 -30.48 -0.05
CA GLY A 278 11.88 -30.03 1.34
C GLY A 278 11.24 -28.66 1.59
N LEU A 279 10.73 -27.96 0.57
CA LEU A 279 10.24 -26.59 0.73
C LEU A 279 8.97 -26.50 1.58
N TRP A 280 8.01 -27.41 1.38
CA TRP A 280 6.77 -27.41 2.16
C TRP A 280 7.00 -27.64 3.65
N GLU A 281 7.88 -28.59 4.01
CA GLU A 281 8.22 -28.83 5.41
C GLU A 281 8.86 -27.59 6.06
N LYS A 282 9.72 -26.87 5.34
CA LYS A 282 10.30 -25.61 5.82
C LYS A 282 9.24 -24.53 5.99
N ALA A 283 8.34 -24.40 5.02
CA ALA A 283 7.23 -23.44 5.09
C ALA A 283 6.31 -23.74 6.28
N ASP A 284 5.96 -25.00 6.50
CA ASP A 284 5.11 -25.44 7.61
C ASP A 284 5.78 -25.15 8.96
N LYS A 285 7.08 -25.43 9.11
CA LYS A 285 7.82 -25.07 10.34
C LYS A 285 7.83 -23.56 10.59
N ALA A 286 7.98 -22.74 9.55
CA ALA A 286 7.90 -21.30 9.68
C ALA A 286 6.50 -20.85 10.12
N VAL A 287 5.45 -21.45 9.54
CA VAL A 287 4.05 -21.21 9.95
C VAL A 287 3.79 -21.63 11.39
N ASP A 288 4.30 -22.77 11.83
CA ASP A 288 4.15 -23.24 13.22
C ASP A 288 4.81 -22.28 14.21
N SER A 289 5.95 -21.70 13.83
CA SER A 289 6.63 -20.67 14.60
C SER A 289 5.80 -19.38 14.68
N LEU A 290 5.16 -18.99 13.58
CA LEU A 290 4.23 -17.86 13.55
C LEU A 290 2.98 -18.10 14.41
N LYS A 291 2.46 -19.33 14.45
CA LYS A 291 1.32 -19.68 15.31
C LYS A 291 1.64 -19.53 16.80
N LEU A 292 2.86 -19.87 17.21
CA LEU A 292 3.29 -19.81 18.62
C LEU A 292 3.26 -18.37 19.16
N TYR A 293 3.76 -17.42 18.38
CA TYR A 293 3.84 -16.01 18.79
C TYR A 293 2.77 -15.12 18.17
N GLY A 294 1.89 -15.65 17.32
CA GLY A 294 0.98 -14.85 16.51
C GLY A 294 0.06 -13.96 17.33
N ASN A 295 -0.47 -14.46 18.44
CA ASN A 295 -1.33 -13.66 19.34
C ASN A 295 -0.55 -12.57 20.07
N GLU A 296 0.62 -12.89 20.61
CA GLU A 296 1.49 -11.93 21.29
C GLU A 296 1.97 -10.85 20.31
N PHE A 297 2.41 -11.27 19.13
CA PHE A 297 2.74 -10.37 18.05
C PHE A 297 1.57 -9.44 17.77
N ARG A 298 0.34 -9.95 17.61
CA ARG A 298 -0.84 -9.10 17.33
C ARG A 298 -1.21 -8.16 18.48
N ALA A 299 -1.06 -8.58 19.73
CA ALA A 299 -1.31 -7.73 20.89
C ALA A 299 -0.31 -6.56 20.99
N ASN A 300 0.94 -6.81 20.61
CA ASN A 300 2.02 -5.81 20.61
C ASN A 300 2.19 -5.10 19.26
N PHE A 301 1.53 -5.60 18.21
CA PHE A 301 1.62 -5.03 16.87
C PHE A 301 0.83 -3.75 16.84
N ILE A 302 1.55 -2.65 16.94
CA ILE A 302 0.99 -1.33 16.77
C ILE A 302 0.81 -1.11 15.26
N LEU A 303 -0.43 -1.22 14.79
CA LEU A 303 -0.77 -0.92 13.40
C LEU A 303 -0.30 0.50 13.05
N GLY A 304 0.22 0.72 11.85
CA GLY A 304 0.49 2.08 11.36
C GLY A 304 -0.78 2.91 11.16
N PHE A 305 -1.88 2.27 10.74
CA PHE A 305 -3.19 2.90 10.53
C PHE A 305 -4.13 2.64 11.71
N GLY A 306 -4.81 3.68 12.22
CA GLY A 306 -5.69 3.59 13.41
C GLY A 306 -4.94 3.62 14.74
N ARG A 307 -3.65 3.95 14.72
CA ARG A 307 -2.80 4.13 15.89
C ARG A 307 -3.17 5.41 16.66
N PRO A 308 -3.16 5.40 18.01
CA PRO A 308 -3.23 6.64 18.77
C PRO A 308 -2.04 7.55 18.44
N ALA A 309 -2.31 8.81 18.06
CA ALA A 309 -1.28 9.76 17.64
C ALA A 309 -0.17 9.94 18.70
N HIS A 310 -0.53 9.99 19.98
CA HIS A 310 0.46 10.08 21.06
C HIS A 310 1.33 8.85 21.20
N LEU A 311 0.76 7.65 20.98
CA LEU A 311 1.57 6.44 20.96
C LEU A 311 2.53 6.50 19.77
N LYS A 312 2.09 7.00 18.59
CA LYS A 312 2.93 7.24 17.40
C LYS A 312 4.13 8.08 17.72
N LEU A 313 3.87 9.30 18.17
CA LEU A 313 4.91 10.22 18.58
C LEU A 313 5.88 9.59 19.59
N ALA A 314 5.37 8.85 20.58
CA ALA A 314 6.24 8.24 21.59
C ALA A 314 7.24 7.23 20.98
N GLN A 315 6.82 6.38 20.04
CA GLN A 315 7.77 5.50 19.35
C GLN A 315 8.70 6.26 18.43
N ASP A 316 8.18 7.20 17.64
CA ASP A 316 9.03 7.93 16.71
C ASP A 316 10.13 8.73 17.45
N LEU A 317 9.85 9.19 18.68
CA LEU A 317 10.84 9.79 19.58
C LEU A 317 11.85 8.78 20.14
N VAL A 318 11.43 7.55 20.43
CA VAL A 318 12.33 6.46 20.83
C VAL A 318 13.25 6.10 19.67
N ASP A 319 12.69 5.87 18.48
CA ASP A 319 13.43 5.56 17.26
C ASP A 319 14.44 6.68 16.96
N TYR A 320 14.01 7.94 17.04
CA TYR A 320 14.91 9.09 16.93
C TYR A 320 16.06 9.02 17.96
N ALA A 321 15.76 8.76 19.23
CA ALA A 321 16.77 8.69 20.28
C ALA A 321 17.75 7.54 20.07
N GLU A 322 17.31 6.40 19.57
CA GLU A 322 18.15 5.26 19.22
C GLU A 322 19.05 5.58 18.01
N GLN A 323 18.49 6.17 16.95
CA GLN A 323 19.25 6.60 15.77
C GLN A 323 20.33 7.63 16.13
N MET A 324 20.04 8.55 17.05
CA MET A 324 21.03 9.55 17.50
C MET A 324 22.18 8.96 18.33
N GLN A 325 22.05 7.74 18.86
CA GLN A 325 23.15 7.02 19.51
C GLN A 325 24.11 6.37 18.52
N LEU A 326 23.69 6.21 17.26
CA LEU A 326 24.51 5.62 16.21
C LEU A 326 25.42 6.66 15.55
N PRO A 327 26.63 6.25 15.10
CA PRO A 327 27.40 7.05 14.16
C PRO A 327 26.58 7.36 12.92
N GLU A 328 26.72 8.55 12.34
CA GLU A 328 25.91 9.01 11.21
C GLU A 328 25.85 8.00 10.05
N ALA A 329 26.99 7.38 9.70
CA ALA A 329 27.08 6.38 8.63
C ALA A 329 26.29 5.09 8.88
N GLN A 330 25.79 4.87 10.11
CA GLN A 330 24.97 3.72 10.51
C GLN A 330 23.51 4.10 10.73
N ARG A 331 23.18 5.39 10.68
CA ARG A 331 21.79 5.85 10.80
C ARG A 331 21.01 5.52 9.55
N GLU A 332 19.72 5.29 9.74
CA GLU A 332 18.77 5.28 8.64
C GLU A 332 18.78 6.62 7.90
N GLU A 333 18.47 6.58 6.60
CA GLU A 333 18.56 7.73 5.70
C GLU A 333 17.83 8.98 6.23
N ALA A 334 16.66 8.80 6.83
CA ALA A 334 15.88 9.91 7.40
C ALA A 334 16.57 10.63 8.58
N PHE A 335 17.54 9.98 9.25
CA PHE A 335 18.22 10.50 10.43
C PHE A 335 19.67 10.91 10.14
N GLN A 336 20.08 10.91 8.86
CA GLN A 336 21.34 11.50 8.41
C GLN A 336 21.28 13.03 8.52
N ASP A 337 22.44 13.68 8.70
CA ASP A 337 22.48 15.08 9.13
C ASP A 337 21.85 16.04 8.11
N ASP A 338 21.90 15.69 6.81
CA ASP A 338 21.27 16.47 5.72
C ASP A 338 19.73 16.43 5.74
N LYS A 339 19.13 15.43 6.39
CA LYS A 339 17.67 15.23 6.50
C LYS A 339 17.13 15.40 7.91
N LEU A 340 18.02 15.48 8.91
CA LEU A 340 17.66 15.45 10.32
C LEU A 340 16.67 16.55 10.71
N GLU A 341 16.85 17.78 10.20
CA GLU A 341 15.93 18.88 10.49
C GLU A 341 14.54 18.68 9.89
N GLN A 342 14.45 18.07 8.71
CA GLN A 342 13.16 17.70 8.12
C GLN A 342 12.47 16.62 8.96
N THR A 343 13.23 15.64 9.43
CA THR A 343 12.71 14.57 10.30
C THR A 343 12.22 15.13 11.63
N LYS A 344 12.98 16.02 12.28
CA LYS A 344 12.54 16.72 13.50
C LYS A 344 11.26 17.52 13.27
N ALA A 345 11.19 18.28 12.18
CA ALA A 345 10.00 19.05 11.83
C ALA A 345 8.78 18.15 11.62
N ALA A 346 8.95 17.00 10.95
CA ALA A 346 7.89 16.01 10.77
C ALA A 346 7.38 15.46 12.11
N LEU A 347 8.30 15.05 13.01
CA LEU A 347 7.96 14.55 14.35
C LEU A 347 7.09 15.53 15.15
N LEU A 348 7.41 16.83 15.05
CA LEU A 348 6.71 17.88 15.80
C LEU A 348 5.39 18.32 15.13
N SER A 349 5.25 18.10 13.82
CA SER A 349 4.04 18.47 13.06
C SER A 349 2.87 17.50 13.22
N GLU A 350 3.10 16.31 13.78
CA GLU A 350 2.07 15.28 13.98
C GLU A 350 1.26 15.45 15.27
N ILE A 351 1.53 16.51 16.05
CA ILE A 351 0.76 16.84 17.26
C ILE A 351 -0.36 17.80 16.85
N PRO A 352 -1.65 17.41 17.00
CA PRO A 352 -2.78 18.31 16.76
C PRO A 352 -2.74 19.58 17.60
#